data_AF-A0A428S0R5-F1
#
_entry.id   AF-A0A428S0R5-F1
#
_cell.length_a   1.000
_cell.length_b   1.000
_cell.length_c   1.000
_cell.angle_alpha   90.00
_cell.angle_beta   90.00
_cell.angle_gamma   90.00
#
_symmetry.space_group_name_H-M   'P 1'
#
loop_
_entity.id
_entity.type
_entity.pdbx_description
1 polymer ?
#
loop_
_entity_poly.entity_id
_entity_poly.type
_entity_poly.pdbx_seq_one_letter_code
_entity_poly.pdbx_strand_id
1 'polypeptide(L)'
;MVDVSNARPIGILVGYLLTCAVLTARCIHLLWDRSKVSTSHRRNAILVFSALAAVSLATTWYHMFCFFQWSYEQWALSAPVGLDADKLYLGEWLRDTTLFKQAWVSTLERPPRAWWSLQIFGFGAVWSIMLASQSKKGRIPHLWIFMLLGQIVAISFAANLSFLAFTVFDEGSPSESKKSADKPKSASRSSWLPLSWLVILAINLGCAVAIPSNLDHPQFMFLLLAPHVLAFVPLLMNSVFATPAPSLLSKQPPLLAQAATMAILLATAITGVTGEGGAWENVKIALYEHLAVSSVGWDVICCWTSFTAWHILG
;
A
#
# COMPACT_ATOMS: atom_id res chain seq x y z
N MET A 1 22.20 -17.36 32.99
CA MET A 1 21.36 -16.80 31.91
C MET A 1 21.42 -17.79 30.77
N VAL A 2 20.28 -18.31 30.32
CA VAL A 2 20.26 -19.21 29.14
C VAL A 2 20.52 -18.34 27.92
N ASP A 3 21.55 -18.66 27.13
CA ASP A 3 21.82 -17.99 25.86
C ASP A 3 20.69 -18.28 24.88
N VAL A 4 19.71 -17.37 24.82
CA VAL A 4 18.61 -17.46 23.87
C VAL A 4 19.12 -17.01 22.51
N SER A 5 19.10 -17.92 21.54
CA SER A 5 19.59 -17.66 20.18
C SER A 5 18.87 -16.50 19.49
N ASN A 6 19.65 -15.58 18.93
CA ASN A 6 19.16 -14.44 18.13
C ASN A 6 19.04 -14.76 16.63
N ALA A 7 19.27 -16.01 16.21
CA ALA A 7 19.24 -16.38 14.79
C ALA A 7 17.86 -16.16 14.15
N ARG A 8 16.78 -16.45 14.89
CA ARG A 8 15.39 -16.28 14.42
C ARG A 8 15.03 -14.82 14.13
N PRO A 9 15.15 -13.85 15.07
CA PRO A 9 14.78 -12.46 14.82
C PRO A 9 15.62 -11.82 13.70
N ILE A 10 16.94 -12.09 13.68
CA ILE A 10 17.82 -11.63 12.60
C ILE A 10 17.39 -12.24 11.26
N GLY A 11 17.11 -13.55 11.23
CA GLY A 11 16.64 -14.25 10.03
C GLY A 11 15.31 -13.69 9.49
N ILE A 12 14.39 -13.28 10.36
CA ILE A 12 13.13 -12.63 9.96
C ILE A 12 13.41 -11.29 9.27
N LEU A 13 14.23 -10.42 9.88
CA LEU A 13 14.56 -9.12 9.30
C LEU A 13 15.30 -9.28 7.96
N VAL A 14 16.34 -10.11 7.92
CA VAL A 14 17.11 -10.36 6.69
C VAL A 14 16.22 -10.96 5.61
N GLY A 15 15.39 -11.94 5.95
CA GLY A 15 14.43 -12.56 5.03
C GLY A 15 13.42 -11.54 4.48
N TYR A 16 12.92 -10.64 5.32
CA TYR A 16 12.05 -9.54 4.92
C TYR A 16 12.74 -8.59 3.93
N LEU A 17 13.95 -8.12 4.25
CA LEU A 17 14.73 -7.22 3.38
C LEU A 17 15.08 -7.87 2.03
N LEU A 18 15.49 -9.13 2.05
CA LEU A 18 15.75 -9.91 0.83
C LEU A 18 14.48 -10.07 -0.01
N THR A 19 13.34 -10.35 0.62
CA THR A 19 12.06 -10.46 -0.09
C THR A 19 11.69 -9.13 -0.76
N CYS A 20 11.85 -8.00 -0.06
CA CYS A 20 11.64 -6.67 -0.62
C CYS A 20 12.53 -6.41 -1.84
N ALA A 21 13.82 -6.73 -1.73
CA ALA A 21 14.79 -6.55 -2.82
C ALA A 21 14.46 -7.43 -4.04
N VAL A 22 14.14 -8.72 -3.81
CA VAL A 22 13.82 -9.66 -4.88
C VAL A 22 12.53 -9.26 -5.60
N LEU A 23 11.46 -8.92 -4.88
CA LEU A 23 10.20 -8.49 -5.51
C LEU A 23 10.39 -7.18 -6.29
N THR A 24 11.15 -6.23 -5.74
CA THR A 24 11.49 -4.99 -6.44
C THR A 24 12.24 -5.27 -7.73
N ALA A 25 13.28 -6.11 -7.67
CA ALA A 25 14.05 -6.50 -8.85
C ALA A 25 13.18 -7.21 -9.88
N ARG A 26 12.24 -8.08 -9.46
CA ARG A 26 11.28 -8.73 -10.36
C ARG A 26 10.35 -7.74 -11.05
N CYS A 27 9.80 -6.75 -10.33
CA CYS A 27 8.98 -5.70 -10.92
C CYS A 27 9.77 -4.87 -11.93
N ILE A 28 10.99 -4.46 -11.59
CA ILE A 28 11.85 -3.67 -12.50
C ILE A 28 12.23 -4.48 -13.73
N HIS A 29 12.59 -5.76 -13.58
CA HIS A 29 12.91 -6.64 -14.70
C HIS A 29 11.72 -6.83 -15.65
N LEU A 30 10.52 -7.03 -15.12
CA LEU A 30 9.28 -7.11 -15.91
C LEU A 30 9.08 -5.85 -16.76
N LEU A 31 9.29 -4.68 -16.16
CA LEU A 31 9.13 -3.39 -16.83
C LEU A 31 10.21 -3.15 -17.87
N TRP A 32 11.46 -3.52 -17.57
CA TRP A 32 12.61 -3.37 -18.45
C TRP A 32 12.51 -4.23 -19.70
N ASP A 33 12.09 -5.49 -19.56
CA ASP A 33 11.89 -6.38 -20.71
C ASP A 33 10.82 -5.84 -21.65
N ARG A 34 9.75 -5.29 -21.07
CA ARG A 34 8.64 -4.75 -21.87
C ARG A 34 8.98 -3.39 -22.49
N SER A 35 9.74 -2.54 -21.80
CA SER A 35 10.13 -1.22 -22.31
C SER A 35 11.01 -1.30 -23.56
N LYS A 36 11.84 -2.34 -23.71
CA LYS A 36 12.63 -2.59 -24.93
C LYS A 36 11.78 -2.79 -26.18
N VAL A 37 10.55 -3.29 -26.00
CA VAL A 37 9.63 -3.61 -27.10
C VAL A 37 8.67 -2.43 -27.36
N SER A 38 8.55 -1.49 -26.43
CA SER A 38 7.66 -0.33 -26.54
C SER A 38 8.34 0.83 -27.28
N THR A 39 7.71 1.29 -28.36
CA THR A 39 8.10 2.50 -29.09
C THR A 39 7.29 3.68 -28.54
N SER A 40 7.65 4.16 -27.35
CA SER A 40 6.72 4.92 -26.51
C SER A 40 6.38 6.33 -27.01
N HIS A 41 5.08 6.57 -27.21
CA HIS A 41 4.48 7.91 -27.34
C HIS A 41 4.16 8.52 -25.96
N ARG A 42 4.24 7.74 -24.88
CA ARG A 42 3.96 8.14 -23.49
C ARG A 42 5.22 8.25 -22.62
N ARG A 43 6.35 8.63 -23.23
CA ARG A 43 7.66 8.80 -22.55
C ARG A 43 7.56 9.68 -21.30
N ASN A 44 6.74 10.73 -21.33
CA ASN A 44 6.54 11.60 -20.17
C ASN A 44 5.91 10.87 -18.98
N ALA A 45 4.87 10.04 -19.21
CA ALA A 45 4.24 9.26 -18.15
C ALA A 45 5.23 8.23 -17.56
N ILE A 46 6.03 7.58 -18.42
CA ILE A 46 7.09 6.66 -17.98
C ILE A 46 8.10 7.37 -17.07
N LEU A 47 8.57 8.55 -17.47
CA LEU A 47 9.52 9.34 -16.68
C LEU A 47 8.91 9.78 -15.35
N VAL A 48 7.66 10.28 -15.37
CA VAL A 48 6.96 10.74 -14.16
C VAL A 48 6.76 9.59 -13.18
N PHE A 49 6.21 8.45 -13.59
CA PHE A 49 6.01 7.33 -12.66
C PHE A 49 7.31 6.68 -12.20
N SER A 50 8.37 6.70 -13.02
CA SER A 50 9.70 6.26 -12.58
C SER A 50 10.29 7.18 -11.52
N ALA A 51 10.18 8.51 -11.72
CA ALA A 51 10.64 9.51 -10.75
C ALA A 51 9.81 9.44 -9.45
N LEU A 52 8.48 9.33 -9.55
CA LEU A 52 7.60 9.18 -8.39
C LEU A 52 7.89 7.88 -7.63
N ALA A 53 8.15 6.76 -8.33
CA ALA A 53 8.57 5.52 -7.68
C ALA A 53 9.89 5.71 -6.90
N ALA A 54 10.90 6.35 -7.51
CA ALA A 54 12.17 6.60 -6.84
C ALA A 54 12.01 7.51 -5.61
N VAL A 55 11.24 8.59 -5.74
CA VAL A 55 10.95 9.51 -4.63
C VAL A 55 10.18 8.79 -3.51
N SER A 56 9.11 8.06 -3.85
CA SER A 56 8.34 7.24 -2.92
C SER A 56 9.23 6.29 -2.11
N LEU A 57 10.11 5.55 -2.80
CA LEU A 57 11.01 4.60 -2.14
C LEU A 57 12.01 5.32 -1.23
N ALA A 58 12.64 6.39 -1.74
CA ALA A 58 13.64 7.13 -1.00
C ALA A 58 13.07 7.77 0.27
N THR A 59 11.91 8.42 0.20
CA THR A 59 11.31 9.11 1.36
C THR A 59 10.81 8.11 2.41
N THR A 60 10.08 7.07 1.99
CA THR A 60 9.54 6.07 2.92
C THR A 60 10.65 5.29 3.62
N TRP A 61 11.67 4.82 2.89
CA TRP A 61 12.75 4.05 3.49
C TRP A 61 13.73 4.90 4.30
N TYR A 62 13.96 6.16 3.92
CA TYR A 62 14.71 7.08 4.76
C TYR A 62 14.10 7.16 6.16
N HIS A 63 12.80 7.42 6.25
CA HIS A 63 12.10 7.49 7.54
C HIS A 63 12.00 6.14 8.24
N MET A 64 11.86 5.03 7.50
CA MET A 64 11.88 3.69 8.07
C MET A 64 13.22 3.36 8.74
N PHE A 65 14.35 3.69 8.09
CA PHE A 65 15.68 3.48 8.68
C PHE A 65 15.91 4.38 9.88
N CYS A 66 15.49 5.64 9.84
CA CYS A 66 15.52 6.50 11.01
C CYS A 66 14.67 5.91 12.15
N PHE A 67 13.49 5.36 11.85
CA PHE A 67 12.65 4.70 12.86
C PHE A 67 13.34 3.47 13.46
N PHE A 68 14.04 2.66 12.67
CA PHE A 68 14.83 1.53 13.17
C PHE A 68 15.93 2.00 14.12
N GLN A 69 16.65 3.06 13.77
CA GLN A 69 17.65 3.66 14.64
C GLN A 69 17.03 4.14 15.95
N TRP A 70 15.95 4.92 15.88
CA TRP A 70 15.24 5.41 17.07
C TRP A 70 14.74 4.27 17.96
N SER A 71 14.17 3.22 17.36
CA SER A 71 13.68 2.05 18.10
C SER A 71 14.83 1.31 18.80
N TYR A 72 15.98 1.18 18.14
CA TYR A 72 17.19 0.61 18.74
C TYR A 72 17.69 1.45 19.91
N GLU A 73 17.78 2.77 19.75
CA GLU A 73 18.22 3.69 20.80
C GLU A 73 17.29 3.63 22.03
N GLN A 74 15.97 3.61 21.83
CA GLN A 74 15.00 3.46 22.93
C GLN A 74 15.14 2.12 23.65
N TRP A 75 15.30 1.03 22.90
CA TRP A 75 15.55 -0.28 23.50
C TRP A 75 16.85 -0.30 24.30
N ALA A 76 17.93 0.25 23.76
CA ALA A 76 19.25 0.28 24.39
C ALA A 76 19.24 1.05 25.73
N LEU A 77 18.44 2.13 25.84
CA LEU A 77 18.26 2.87 27.09
C LEU A 77 17.54 2.04 28.18
N SER A 78 16.69 1.11 27.77
CA SER A 78 15.94 0.22 28.67
C SER A 78 16.63 -1.13 28.92
N ALA A 79 17.73 -1.40 28.22
CA ALA A 79 18.42 -2.67 28.28
C ALA A 79 19.17 -2.85 29.62
N PRO A 80 19.43 -4.10 30.05
CA PRO A 80 20.14 -4.37 31.30
C PRO A 80 21.51 -3.68 31.35
N VAL A 81 21.84 -3.13 32.53
CA VAL A 81 23.12 -2.46 32.79
C VAL A 81 24.28 -3.43 32.52
N GLY A 82 25.23 -3.03 31.68
CA GLY A 82 26.45 -3.81 31.38
C GLY A 82 26.62 -4.27 29.94
N LEU A 83 25.75 -3.84 29.01
CA LEU A 83 26.02 -3.99 27.57
C LEU A 83 27.18 -3.09 27.14
N ASP A 84 28.04 -3.63 26.29
CA ASP A 84 29.21 -2.96 25.75
C ASP A 84 28.76 -1.89 24.75
N ALA A 85 29.06 -0.61 25.03
CA ALA A 85 28.61 0.50 24.21
C ALA A 85 29.16 0.45 22.77
N ASP A 86 30.28 -0.28 22.56
CA ASP A 86 30.93 -0.39 21.26
C ASP A 86 30.35 -1.54 20.41
N LYS A 87 29.38 -2.32 20.92
CA LYS A 87 28.77 -3.44 20.22
C LYS A 87 27.32 -3.19 19.84
N LEU A 88 26.96 -3.58 18.61
CA LEU A 88 25.58 -3.57 18.14
C LEU A 88 24.87 -4.87 18.53
N TYR A 89 23.80 -4.74 19.30
CA TYR A 89 22.99 -5.85 19.82
C TYR A 89 21.68 -6.00 19.02
N LEU A 90 21.81 -6.15 17.69
CA LEU A 90 20.66 -6.23 16.80
C LEU A 90 19.76 -7.43 17.10
N GLY A 91 20.36 -8.54 17.53
CA GLY A 91 19.64 -9.76 17.84
C GLY A 91 18.68 -9.61 19.01
N GLU A 92 19.18 -9.06 20.11
CA GLU A 92 18.44 -8.77 21.34
C GLU A 92 17.40 -7.69 21.10
N TRP A 93 17.76 -6.60 20.42
CA TRP A 93 16.81 -5.55 20.03
C TRP A 93 15.62 -6.10 19.26
N LEU A 94 15.86 -6.88 18.20
CA LEU A 94 14.80 -7.46 17.38
C LEU A 94 13.99 -8.54 18.10
N ARG A 95 14.57 -9.21 19.10
CA ARG A 95 13.87 -10.21 19.92
C ARG A 95 12.93 -9.53 20.90
N ASP A 96 13.38 -8.46 21.53
CA ASP A 96 12.69 -7.80 22.63
C ASP A 96 11.71 -6.71 22.11
N THR A 97 11.86 -6.29 20.84
CA THR A 97 11.02 -5.27 20.21
C THR A 97 10.10 -5.85 19.15
N THR A 98 8.81 -5.50 19.22
CA THR A 98 7.84 -5.82 18.16
C THR A 98 7.72 -4.67 17.17
N LEU A 99 8.73 -4.48 16.31
CA LEU A 99 8.87 -3.31 15.43
C LEU A 99 7.60 -2.93 14.66
N PHE A 100 6.92 -3.92 14.07
CA PHE A 100 5.70 -3.67 13.32
C PHE A 100 4.56 -3.16 14.21
N LYS A 101 4.37 -3.77 15.39
CA LYS A 101 3.37 -3.31 16.37
C LYS A 101 3.74 -1.92 16.88
N GLN A 102 5.00 -1.70 17.23
CA GLN A 102 5.50 -0.41 17.70
C GLN A 102 5.24 0.70 16.69
N ALA A 103 5.61 0.49 15.42
CA ALA A 103 5.38 1.46 14.35
C ALA A 103 3.89 1.82 14.23
N TRP A 104 3.01 0.82 14.10
CA TRP A 104 1.59 1.07 13.89
C TRP A 104 0.86 1.65 15.08
N VAL A 105 1.23 1.27 16.31
CA VAL A 105 0.69 1.94 17.50
C VAL A 105 1.12 3.40 17.49
N SER A 106 2.40 3.71 17.27
CA SER A 106 2.89 5.08 17.23
C SER A 106 2.19 5.94 16.17
N THR A 107 1.81 5.35 15.02
CA THR A 107 1.15 6.09 13.94
C THR A 107 -0.36 6.26 14.11
N LEU A 108 -0.98 5.57 15.06
CA LEU A 108 -2.44 5.55 15.25
C LEU A 108 -2.89 6.02 16.64
N GLU A 109 -1.98 6.05 17.62
CA GLU A 109 -2.24 6.39 19.03
C GLU A 109 -2.93 7.73 19.25
N ARG A 110 -2.63 8.72 18.40
CA ARG A 110 -3.21 10.07 18.50
C ARG A 110 -3.98 10.43 17.23
N PRO A 111 -5.13 11.11 17.32
CA PRO A 111 -5.91 11.50 16.14
C PRO A 111 -5.13 12.28 15.08
N PRO A 112 -4.24 13.25 15.42
CA PRO A 112 -3.42 13.92 14.40
C PRO A 112 -2.47 12.98 13.64
N ARG A 113 -1.98 11.92 14.29
CA ARG A 113 -1.14 10.88 13.66
C ARG A 113 -1.99 9.92 12.84
N ALA A 114 -3.12 9.48 13.40
CA ALA A 114 -4.10 8.64 12.72
C ALA A 114 -4.66 9.30 11.45
N TRP A 115 -4.73 10.63 11.40
CA TRP A 115 -5.15 11.38 10.23
C TRP A 115 -4.31 11.07 8.99
N TRP A 116 -2.99 10.95 9.15
CA TRP A 116 -2.11 10.50 8.07
C TRP A 116 -2.35 9.03 7.77
N SER A 117 -2.25 8.19 8.80
CA SER A 117 -2.20 6.73 8.65
C SER A 117 -3.48 6.12 8.08
N LEU A 118 -4.67 6.63 8.42
CA LEU A 118 -5.94 6.09 7.94
C LEU A 118 -6.07 6.14 6.41
N GLN A 119 -5.48 7.16 5.78
CA GLN A 119 -5.57 7.36 4.34
C GLN A 119 -4.87 6.24 3.57
N ILE A 120 -3.81 5.63 4.13
CA ILE A 120 -3.05 4.58 3.44
C ILE A 120 -3.90 3.33 3.22
N PHE A 121 -4.80 3.00 4.15
CA PHE A 121 -5.76 1.90 3.99
C PHE A 121 -6.75 2.17 2.86
N GLY A 122 -7.23 3.41 2.75
CA GLY A 122 -8.10 3.84 1.65
C GLY A 122 -7.43 3.70 0.29
N PHE A 123 -6.19 4.21 0.18
CA PHE A 123 -5.38 4.04 -1.04
C PHE A 123 -5.17 2.57 -1.38
N GLY A 124 -4.75 1.74 -0.42
CA GLY A 124 -4.57 0.30 -0.63
C GLY A 124 -5.84 -0.40 -1.12
N ALA A 125 -6.99 -0.06 -0.53
CA ALA A 125 -8.28 -0.64 -0.91
C ALA A 125 -8.70 -0.22 -2.33
N VAL A 126 -8.63 1.06 -2.67
CA VAL A 126 -8.96 1.55 -4.03
C VAL A 126 -7.99 0.96 -5.06
N TRP A 127 -6.69 0.98 -4.76
CA TRP A 127 -5.65 0.47 -5.62
C TRP A 127 -5.78 -1.03 -5.90
N SER A 128 -6.13 -1.84 -4.89
CA SER A 128 -6.31 -3.29 -5.08
C SER A 128 -7.36 -3.63 -6.14
N ILE A 129 -8.46 -2.87 -6.16
CA ILE A 129 -9.53 -3.03 -7.14
C ILE A 129 -9.07 -2.54 -8.52
N MET A 130 -8.30 -1.44 -8.58
CA MET A 130 -7.69 -0.98 -9.82
C MET A 130 -6.77 -2.05 -10.42
N LEU A 131 -5.87 -2.66 -9.64
CA LEU A 131 -5.03 -3.77 -10.10
C LEU A 131 -5.86 -4.94 -10.63
N ALA A 132 -6.92 -5.33 -9.91
CA ALA A 132 -7.80 -6.40 -10.35
C ALA A 132 -8.49 -6.07 -11.68
N SER A 133 -8.99 -4.85 -11.86
CA SER A 133 -9.58 -4.44 -13.14
C SER A 133 -8.60 -4.58 -14.31
N GLN A 134 -7.31 -4.31 -14.06
CA GLN A 134 -6.24 -4.39 -15.06
C GLN A 134 -5.79 -5.84 -15.31
N SER A 135 -5.95 -6.75 -14.34
CA SER A 135 -5.64 -8.17 -14.51
C SER A 135 -6.54 -8.85 -15.54
N LYS A 136 -7.80 -8.42 -15.65
CA LYS A 136 -8.73 -8.94 -16.66
C LYS A 136 -8.43 -8.50 -18.08
N LYS A 137 -7.71 -7.38 -18.26
CA LYS A 137 -7.18 -7.02 -19.58
C LYS A 137 -6.15 -8.04 -20.07
N GLY A 138 -5.64 -8.93 -19.20
CA GLY A 138 -4.78 -10.06 -19.56
C GLY A 138 -3.37 -9.66 -20.00
N ARG A 139 -3.00 -8.39 -19.83
CA ARG A 139 -1.76 -7.84 -20.40
C ARG A 139 -0.55 -7.97 -19.47
N ILE A 140 -0.76 -7.94 -18.16
CA ILE A 140 0.32 -7.89 -17.18
C ILE A 140 0.33 -9.17 -16.35
N PRO A 141 1.40 -9.98 -16.44
CA PRO A 141 1.51 -11.21 -15.67
C PRO A 141 1.78 -10.88 -14.19
N HIS A 142 1.29 -11.73 -13.28
CA HIS A 142 1.59 -11.68 -11.85
C HIS A 142 1.34 -10.33 -11.15
N LEU A 143 0.20 -9.68 -11.41
CA LEU A 143 -0.15 -8.39 -10.77
C LEU A 143 -0.17 -8.42 -9.23
N TRP A 144 -0.32 -9.60 -8.63
CA TRP A 144 -0.22 -9.80 -7.18
C TRP A 144 1.16 -9.42 -6.62
N ILE A 145 2.23 -9.44 -7.43
CA ILE A 145 3.58 -9.03 -7.01
C ILE A 145 3.57 -7.55 -6.64
N PHE A 146 2.90 -6.69 -7.42
CA PHE A 146 2.78 -5.27 -7.08
C PHE A 146 2.02 -5.11 -5.77
N MET A 147 0.88 -5.79 -5.60
CA MET A 147 0.12 -5.73 -4.35
C MET A 147 0.98 -6.15 -3.14
N LEU A 148 1.69 -7.27 -3.25
CA LEU A 148 2.59 -7.74 -2.20
C LEU A 148 3.71 -6.75 -1.90
N LEU A 149 4.31 -6.16 -2.94
CA LEU A 149 5.31 -5.11 -2.79
C LEU A 149 4.75 -3.89 -2.03
N GLY A 150 3.50 -3.52 -2.30
CA GLY A 150 2.80 -2.44 -1.58
C GLY A 150 2.60 -2.76 -0.09
N GLN A 151 2.33 -4.03 0.25
CA GLN A 151 2.14 -4.45 1.64
C GLN A 151 3.44 -4.50 2.45
N ILE A 152 4.59 -4.77 1.79
CA ILE A 152 5.85 -4.98 2.50
C ILE A 152 6.86 -3.83 2.32
N VAL A 153 6.77 -3.00 1.28
CA VAL A 153 7.73 -1.91 1.01
C VAL A 153 7.10 -0.55 1.26
N ALA A 154 6.18 -0.14 0.40
CA ALA A 154 5.44 1.11 0.46
C ALA A 154 4.33 1.09 -0.60
N ILE A 155 3.14 1.60 -0.28
CA ILE A 155 2.00 1.55 -1.21
C ILE A 155 2.26 2.47 -2.40
N SER A 156 2.76 3.69 -2.19
CA SER A 156 2.99 4.64 -3.29
C SER A 156 4.06 4.15 -4.26
N PHE A 157 5.13 3.52 -3.75
CA PHE A 157 6.18 2.93 -4.59
C PHE A 157 5.61 1.84 -5.50
N ALA A 158 4.89 0.88 -4.93
CA ALA A 158 4.31 -0.21 -5.70
C ALA A 158 3.19 0.26 -6.64
N ALA A 159 2.41 1.27 -6.24
CA ALA A 159 1.41 1.89 -7.10
C ALA A 159 2.06 2.53 -8.33
N ASN A 160 3.14 3.31 -8.16
CA ASN A 160 3.88 3.90 -9.27
C ASN A 160 4.47 2.86 -10.23
N LEU A 161 5.05 1.77 -9.71
CA LEU A 161 5.51 0.66 -10.56
C LEU A 161 4.35 -0.01 -11.32
N SER A 162 3.18 -0.12 -10.70
CA SER A 162 1.98 -0.65 -11.37
C SER A 162 1.43 0.29 -12.44
N PHE A 163 1.44 1.60 -12.22
CA PHE A 163 1.06 2.62 -13.20
C PHE A 163 2.02 2.62 -14.39
N LEU A 164 3.32 2.52 -14.11
CA LEU A 164 4.33 2.34 -15.13
C LEU A 164 4.09 1.05 -15.94
N ALA A 165 3.74 -0.05 -15.28
CA ALA A 165 3.35 -1.29 -15.97
C ALA A 165 2.10 -1.07 -16.84
N PHE A 166 1.09 -0.37 -16.35
CA PHE A 166 -0.10 -0.06 -17.15
C PHE A 166 0.27 0.73 -18.41
N THR A 167 1.11 1.76 -18.31
CA THR A 167 1.54 2.56 -19.46
C THR A 167 2.31 1.72 -20.50
N VAL A 168 3.29 0.92 -20.04
CA VAL A 168 4.18 0.17 -20.93
C VAL A 168 3.47 -1.02 -21.59
N PHE A 169 2.51 -1.65 -20.90
CA PHE A 169 1.75 -2.77 -21.45
C PHE A 169 0.55 -2.37 -22.32
N ASP A 170 0.04 -1.15 -22.20
CA ASP A 170 -1.06 -0.64 -23.03
C ASP A 170 -0.60 -0.30 -24.46
N GLU A 171 0.64 0.18 -24.64
CA GLU A 171 1.21 0.53 -25.96
C GLU A 171 1.46 -0.67 -26.88
N GLY A 172 1.64 -1.86 -26.34
CA GLY A 172 1.94 -3.06 -27.13
C GLY A 172 0.73 -3.73 -27.77
N SER A 173 -0.45 -3.10 -27.72
CA SER A 173 -1.60 -3.52 -28.52
C SER A 173 -1.44 -2.93 -29.93
N PRO A 174 -1.43 -3.74 -31.01
CA PRO A 174 -1.81 -3.18 -32.29
C PRO A 174 -3.18 -2.57 -32.06
N SER A 175 -3.33 -1.29 -32.44
CA SER A 175 -4.61 -0.61 -32.54
C SER A 175 -5.63 -1.65 -32.97
N GLU A 176 -6.57 -2.02 -32.10
CA GLU A 176 -7.78 -2.68 -32.54
C GLU A 176 -8.35 -1.73 -33.57
N SER A 177 -8.13 -2.10 -34.84
CA SER A 177 -8.83 -1.57 -35.97
C SER A 177 -10.27 -1.39 -35.53
N LYS A 178 -10.81 -0.19 -35.75
CA LYS A 178 -12.25 0.07 -35.83
C LYS A 178 -12.89 -0.94 -36.78
N LYS A 179 -13.07 -2.18 -36.33
CA LYS A 179 -13.92 -3.17 -36.97
C LYS A 179 -15.20 -3.10 -36.18
N SER A 180 -16.15 -2.39 -36.78
CA SER A 180 -17.57 -2.49 -36.53
C SER A 180 -17.92 -3.96 -36.25
N ALA A 181 -18.03 -4.29 -34.97
CA ALA A 181 -18.51 -5.58 -34.52
C ALA A 181 -19.95 -5.36 -34.06
N ASP A 182 -20.86 -6.05 -34.75
CA ASP A 182 -22.28 -6.10 -34.49
C ASP A 182 -22.60 -6.14 -33.00
N LYS A 183 -23.55 -5.29 -32.60
CA LYS A 183 -24.14 -5.30 -31.27
C LYS A 183 -24.72 -6.69 -30.98
N PRO A 184 -24.19 -7.47 -30.02
CA PRO A 184 -24.94 -8.61 -29.53
C PRO A 184 -26.10 -8.06 -28.71
N LYS A 185 -27.31 -8.50 -29.07
CA LYS A 185 -28.56 -8.17 -28.39
C LYS A 185 -28.42 -8.41 -26.89
N SER A 186 -28.70 -7.35 -26.15
CA SER A 186 -28.77 -7.27 -24.68
C SER A 186 -29.56 -8.44 -24.09
N ALA A 187 -28.86 -9.46 -23.60
CA ALA A 187 -29.41 -10.37 -22.62
C ALA A 187 -29.43 -9.64 -21.27
N SER A 188 -30.58 -9.06 -20.95
CA SER A 188 -30.97 -8.65 -19.60
C SER A 188 -30.83 -9.87 -18.67
N ARG A 189 -29.78 -9.90 -17.85
CA ARG A 189 -29.67 -10.86 -16.75
C ARG A 189 -28.79 -10.32 -15.62
N SER A 190 -29.46 -10.03 -14.50
CA SER A 190 -28.97 -9.73 -13.14
C SER A 190 -28.19 -8.44 -12.90
N SER A 191 -28.94 -7.41 -12.48
CA SER A 191 -28.48 -6.09 -11.99
C SER A 191 -27.71 -6.13 -10.65
N TRP A 192 -27.41 -7.30 -10.09
CA TRP A 192 -26.86 -7.44 -8.72
C TRP A 192 -25.34 -7.67 -8.68
N LEU A 193 -24.68 -7.86 -9.83
CA LEU A 193 -23.25 -8.16 -9.89
C LEU A 193 -22.26 -6.96 -10.03
N PRO A 194 -22.62 -5.67 -10.13
CA PRO A 194 -21.61 -4.59 -10.12
C PRO A 194 -21.33 -4.01 -8.72
N LEU A 195 -21.73 -4.66 -7.61
CA LEU A 195 -21.53 -4.16 -6.24
C LEU A 195 -20.43 -4.87 -5.43
N SER A 196 -19.79 -5.91 -5.98
CA SER A 196 -18.78 -6.67 -5.22
C SER A 196 -17.59 -5.81 -4.76
N TRP A 197 -17.15 -4.87 -5.60
CA TRP A 197 -16.12 -3.91 -5.25
C TRP A 197 -16.58 -2.94 -4.15
N LEU A 198 -17.86 -2.56 -4.10
CA LEU A 198 -18.42 -1.74 -3.01
C LEU A 198 -18.37 -2.48 -1.68
N VAL A 199 -18.70 -3.78 -1.68
CA VAL A 199 -18.62 -4.62 -0.48
C VAL A 199 -17.17 -4.71 0.00
N ILE A 200 -16.21 -4.93 -0.90
CA ILE A 200 -14.79 -4.99 -0.56
C ILE A 200 -14.30 -3.64 0.00
N LEU A 201 -14.67 -2.52 -0.62
CA LEU A 201 -14.33 -1.18 -0.11
C LEU A 201 -14.96 -0.92 1.26
N ALA A 202 -16.24 -1.27 1.44
CA ALA A 202 -16.95 -1.06 2.69
C ALA A 202 -16.34 -1.88 3.84
N ILE A 203 -15.96 -3.14 3.60
CA ILE A 203 -15.29 -3.97 4.60
C ILE A 203 -13.91 -3.40 4.93
N ASN A 204 -13.09 -3.04 3.93
CA ASN A 204 -11.78 -2.42 4.19
C ASN A 204 -11.92 -1.11 4.97
N LEU A 205 -12.90 -0.29 4.62
CA LEU A 205 -13.20 0.98 5.30
C LEU A 205 -13.64 0.74 6.74
N GLY A 206 -14.53 -0.22 6.99
CA GLY A 206 -14.96 -0.60 8.33
C GLY A 206 -13.80 -1.08 9.19
N CYS A 207 -12.90 -1.91 8.64
CA CYS A 207 -11.67 -2.30 9.33
C CYS A 207 -10.79 -1.08 9.62
N ALA A 208 -10.51 -0.23 8.62
CA ALA A 208 -9.65 0.94 8.78
C ALA A 208 -10.16 1.89 9.88
N VAL A 209 -11.45 2.18 9.91
CA VAL A 209 -12.08 3.05 10.92
C VAL A 209 -12.07 2.42 12.32
N ALA A 210 -12.16 1.09 12.42
CA ALA A 210 -12.16 0.40 13.71
C ALA A 210 -10.76 0.32 14.35
N ILE A 211 -9.67 0.37 13.57
CA ILE A 211 -8.31 0.15 14.07
C ILE A 211 -7.91 1.14 15.18
N PRO A 212 -8.04 2.48 15.02
CA PRO A 212 -7.58 3.44 16.03
C PRO A 212 -8.30 3.29 17.39
N SER A 213 -9.56 2.86 17.39
CA SER A 213 -10.31 2.66 18.64
C SER A 213 -9.99 1.33 19.35
N ASN A 214 -9.15 0.48 18.74
CA ASN A 214 -8.85 -0.87 19.22
C ASN A 214 -7.35 -1.10 19.44
N LEU A 215 -6.56 -0.04 19.69
CA LEU A 215 -5.11 -0.14 19.89
C LEU A 215 -4.73 -1.00 21.12
N ASP A 216 -5.50 -0.87 22.20
CA ASP A 216 -5.28 -1.62 23.45
C ASP A 216 -5.85 -3.04 23.41
N HIS A 217 -6.61 -3.38 22.37
CA HIS A 217 -7.27 -4.67 22.28
C HIS A 217 -6.23 -5.79 21.97
N PRO A 218 -6.31 -6.97 22.60
CA PRO A 218 -5.36 -8.07 22.36
C PRO A 218 -5.34 -8.54 20.90
N GLN A 219 -6.43 -8.30 20.15
CA GLN A 219 -6.54 -8.64 18.74
C GLN A 219 -6.15 -7.50 17.77
N PHE A 220 -5.60 -6.38 18.26
CA PHE A 220 -5.17 -5.24 17.44
C PHE A 220 -4.37 -5.67 16.19
N MET A 221 -3.39 -6.56 16.37
CA MET A 221 -2.54 -7.04 15.28
C MET A 221 -3.33 -7.81 14.20
N PHE A 222 -4.37 -8.56 14.59
CA PHE A 222 -5.22 -9.27 13.64
C PHE A 222 -6.17 -8.32 12.91
N LEU A 223 -6.70 -7.32 13.63
CA LEU A 223 -7.53 -6.27 13.02
C LEU A 223 -6.72 -5.45 12.00
N LEU A 224 -5.46 -5.14 12.34
CA LEU A 224 -4.53 -4.47 11.44
C LEU A 224 -4.13 -5.34 10.25
N LEU A 225 -3.96 -6.65 10.43
CA LEU A 225 -3.68 -7.60 9.35
C LEU A 225 -4.83 -7.72 8.35
N ALA A 226 -6.08 -7.49 8.77
CA ALA A 226 -7.26 -7.70 7.92
C ALA A 226 -7.23 -6.86 6.62
N PRO A 227 -7.03 -5.52 6.64
CA PRO A 227 -6.84 -4.74 5.41
C PRO A 227 -5.73 -5.25 4.49
N HIS A 228 -4.60 -5.71 5.05
CA HIS A 228 -3.49 -6.24 4.26
C HIS A 228 -3.88 -7.52 3.49
N VAL A 229 -4.64 -8.42 4.11
CA VAL A 229 -5.15 -9.65 3.46
C VAL A 229 -6.28 -9.30 2.48
N LEU A 230 -7.20 -8.42 2.88
CA LEU A 230 -8.31 -7.99 2.05
C LEU A 230 -7.86 -7.32 0.74
N ALA A 231 -6.69 -6.67 0.73
CA ALA A 231 -6.10 -6.09 -0.47
C ALA A 231 -5.81 -7.11 -1.59
N PHE A 232 -5.70 -8.41 -1.27
CA PHE A 232 -5.55 -9.47 -2.28
C PHE A 232 -6.87 -10.03 -2.79
N VAL A 233 -7.99 -9.81 -2.09
CA VAL A 233 -9.30 -10.39 -2.43
C VAL A 233 -9.73 -10.05 -3.86
N PRO A 234 -9.63 -8.79 -4.35
CA PRO A 234 -9.99 -8.48 -5.73
C PRO A 234 -9.21 -9.31 -6.77
N LEU A 235 -7.91 -9.51 -6.53
CA LEU A 235 -7.04 -10.27 -7.43
C LEU A 235 -7.36 -11.77 -7.39
N LEU A 236 -7.59 -12.32 -6.20
CA LEU A 236 -7.97 -13.72 -6.00
C LEU A 236 -9.35 -14.04 -6.60
N MET A 237 -10.32 -13.14 -6.44
CA MET A 237 -11.63 -13.30 -7.08
C MET A 237 -11.49 -13.37 -8.60
N ASN A 238 -10.59 -12.56 -9.19
CA ASN A 238 -10.36 -12.60 -10.62
C ASN A 238 -9.68 -13.88 -11.12
N SER A 239 -8.80 -14.50 -10.32
CA SER A 239 -8.14 -15.76 -10.67
C SER A 239 -9.03 -16.97 -10.46
N VAL A 240 -9.80 -17.02 -9.36
CA VAL A 240 -10.67 -18.16 -9.02
C VAL A 240 -11.94 -18.16 -9.85
N PHE A 241 -12.58 -17.00 -10.01
CA PHE A 241 -13.81 -16.85 -10.81
C PHE A 241 -13.49 -16.40 -12.24
N ALA A 242 -12.45 -16.98 -12.85
CA ALA A 242 -12.07 -16.75 -14.24
C ALA A 242 -13.09 -17.38 -15.21
N THR A 243 -14.34 -16.91 -15.18
CA THR A 243 -15.42 -17.36 -16.06
C THR A 243 -15.56 -16.45 -17.29
N PRO A 244 -15.93 -16.99 -18.47
CA PRO A 244 -16.12 -16.23 -19.70
C PRO A 244 -17.50 -15.55 -19.75
N ALA A 245 -17.82 -14.65 -18.80
CA ALA A 245 -19.04 -13.82 -18.76
C ALA A 245 -18.84 -12.68 -17.73
N PRO A 246 -19.62 -11.57 -17.73
CA PRO A 246 -19.16 -10.29 -17.19
C PRO A 246 -18.80 -10.40 -15.70
N SER A 247 -17.50 -10.33 -15.43
CA SER A 247 -16.97 -10.59 -14.08
C SER A 247 -17.40 -9.50 -13.09
N LEU A 248 -17.61 -9.94 -11.84
CA LEU A 248 -17.99 -9.15 -10.67
C LEU A 248 -17.15 -7.86 -10.46
N LEU A 249 -15.90 -7.86 -10.95
CA LEU A 249 -14.89 -6.80 -10.79
C LEU A 249 -14.35 -6.27 -12.13
N SER A 250 -15.07 -6.50 -13.23
CA SER A 250 -14.64 -6.05 -14.58
C SER A 250 -14.57 -4.54 -14.73
N LYS A 251 -15.29 -3.78 -13.89
CA LYS A 251 -15.34 -2.33 -13.93
C LYS A 251 -14.53 -1.74 -12.77
N GLN A 252 -13.69 -0.75 -13.09
CA GLN A 252 -13.08 0.07 -12.07
C GLN A 252 -14.15 0.78 -11.24
N PRO A 253 -13.90 1.03 -9.94
CA PRO A 253 -14.79 1.84 -9.14
C PRO A 253 -14.87 3.23 -9.79
N PRO A 254 -16.06 3.80 -9.98
CA PRO A 254 -16.19 5.14 -10.52
C PRO A 254 -15.42 6.12 -9.62
N LEU A 255 -14.87 7.18 -10.21
CA LEU A 255 -14.11 8.21 -9.46
C LEU A 255 -14.88 8.73 -8.25
N LEU A 256 -16.20 8.87 -8.38
CA LEU A 256 -17.07 9.26 -7.28
C LEU A 256 -16.97 8.31 -6.08
N ALA A 257 -16.91 7.00 -6.31
CA ALA A 257 -16.83 6.03 -5.23
C ALA A 257 -15.43 5.99 -4.61
N GLN A 258 -14.37 6.14 -5.42
CA GLN A 258 -13.01 6.28 -4.91
C GLN A 258 -12.88 7.54 -4.03
N ALA A 259 -13.40 8.66 -4.51
CA ALA A 259 -13.46 9.93 -3.78
C ALA A 259 -14.31 9.82 -2.52
N ALA A 260 -15.45 9.13 -2.57
CA ALA A 260 -16.29 8.90 -1.40
C ALA A 260 -15.57 8.07 -0.33
N THR A 261 -14.86 6.99 -0.70
CA THR A 261 -14.06 6.20 0.26
C THR A 261 -13.01 7.06 0.94
N MET A 262 -12.26 7.86 0.18
CA MET A 262 -11.26 8.77 0.74
C MET A 262 -11.88 9.87 1.60
N ALA A 263 -13.02 10.42 1.16
CA ALA A 263 -13.74 11.46 1.91
C ALA A 263 -14.27 10.94 3.25
N ILE A 264 -14.77 9.70 3.31
CA ILE A 264 -15.20 9.09 4.58
C ILE A 264 -14.01 8.95 5.53
N LEU A 265 -12.88 8.41 5.06
CA LEU A 265 -11.68 8.27 5.91
C LEU A 265 -11.17 9.62 6.41
N LEU A 266 -11.12 10.63 5.53
CA LEU A 266 -10.73 11.99 5.89
C LEU A 266 -11.72 12.60 6.89
N ALA A 267 -13.02 12.42 6.69
CA ALA A 267 -14.05 12.92 7.60
C ALA A 267 -13.94 12.27 8.98
N THR A 268 -13.73 10.95 9.04
CA THR A 268 -13.48 10.23 10.31
C THR A 268 -12.23 10.76 11.00
N ALA A 269 -11.13 10.90 10.26
CA ALA A 269 -9.88 11.43 10.78
C ALA A 269 -10.00 12.86 11.30
N ILE A 270 -10.64 13.75 10.53
CA ILE A 270 -10.92 15.14 10.92
C ILE A 270 -11.77 15.18 12.17
N THR A 271 -12.84 14.38 12.23
CA THR A 271 -13.71 14.28 13.41
C THR A 271 -12.92 13.90 14.65
N GLY A 272 -11.99 12.94 14.54
CA GLY A 272 -11.08 12.57 15.63
C GLY A 272 -10.19 13.74 16.08
N VAL A 273 -9.56 14.45 15.14
CA VAL A 273 -8.71 15.61 15.45
C VAL A 273 -9.50 16.73 16.12
N THR A 274 -10.67 17.08 15.58
CA THR A 274 -11.50 18.14 16.14
C THR A 274 -12.13 17.76 17.48
N GLY A 275 -12.41 16.47 17.69
CA GLY A 275 -12.98 15.96 18.94
C GLY A 275 -12.04 16.12 20.14
N GLU A 276 -10.73 16.12 19.90
CA GLU A 276 -9.71 16.42 20.93
C GLU A 276 -9.37 17.92 21.03
N GLY A 277 -10.10 18.79 20.33
CA GLY A 277 -9.78 20.22 20.25
C GLY A 277 -8.52 20.52 19.43
N GLY A 278 -8.04 19.56 18.62
CA GLY A 278 -6.88 19.73 17.75
C GLY A 278 -7.18 20.62 16.54
N ALA A 279 -6.16 21.34 16.09
CA ALA A 279 -6.18 22.17 14.90
C ALA A 279 -5.37 21.53 13.75
N TRP A 280 -5.47 22.13 12.56
CA TRP A 280 -4.65 21.73 11.40
C TRP A 280 -3.14 21.76 11.68
N GLU A 281 -2.69 22.68 12.53
CA GLU A 281 -1.28 22.73 12.95
C GLU A 281 -0.84 21.45 13.68
N ASN A 282 -1.72 20.82 14.48
CA ASN A 282 -1.41 19.56 15.13
C ASN A 282 -1.17 18.44 14.12
N VAL A 283 -1.91 18.42 13.01
CA VAL A 283 -1.74 17.43 11.93
C VAL A 283 -0.39 17.60 11.21
N LYS A 284 0.03 18.85 10.96
CA LYS A 284 1.34 19.13 10.37
C LYS A 284 2.48 18.75 11.30
N ILE A 285 2.38 19.11 12.57
CA ILE A 285 3.38 18.77 13.59
C ILE A 285 3.49 17.25 13.72
N ALA A 286 2.35 16.54 13.75
CA ALA A 286 2.31 15.08 13.85
C ALA A 286 3.10 14.37 12.75
N LEU A 287 3.16 14.93 11.53
CA LEU A 287 3.93 14.36 10.42
C LEU A 287 5.41 14.20 10.75
N TYR A 288 5.98 15.09 11.57
CA TYR A 288 7.41 15.11 11.93
C TYR A 288 7.66 14.77 13.41
N GLU A 289 6.61 14.56 14.20
CA GLU A 289 6.70 14.25 15.62
C GLU A 289 7.33 12.87 15.87
N HIS A 290 7.06 11.90 14.98
CA HIS A 290 7.53 10.54 15.13
C HIS A 290 7.90 9.93 13.78
N LEU A 291 9.03 9.22 13.72
CA LEU A 291 9.63 8.73 12.47
C LEU A 291 8.75 7.71 11.74
N ALA A 292 8.02 6.87 12.48
CA ALA A 292 7.01 5.99 11.89
C ALA A 292 5.86 6.78 11.22
N VAL A 293 5.45 7.91 11.82
CA VAL A 293 4.40 8.78 11.25
C VAL A 293 4.93 9.47 10.00
N SER A 294 6.18 9.94 10.02
CA SER A 294 6.81 10.52 8.84
C SER A 294 6.88 9.51 7.69
N SER A 295 7.26 8.26 7.97
CA SER A 295 7.30 7.20 6.95
C SER A 295 5.94 7.00 6.28
N VAL A 296 4.87 6.82 7.06
CA VAL A 296 3.52 6.59 6.52
C VAL A 296 2.95 7.86 5.88
N GLY A 297 3.13 9.02 6.50
CA GLY A 297 2.62 10.30 6.02
C GLY A 297 3.25 10.71 4.69
N TRP A 298 4.56 10.49 4.50
CA TRP A 298 5.19 10.69 3.19
C TRP A 298 4.72 9.68 2.15
N ASP A 299 4.45 8.42 2.53
CA ASP A 299 3.80 7.45 1.63
C ASP A 299 2.43 7.95 1.17
N VAL A 300 1.64 8.53 2.08
CA VAL A 300 0.32 9.13 1.79
C VAL A 300 0.44 10.33 0.85
N ILE A 301 1.39 11.24 1.08
CA ILE A 301 1.65 12.38 0.18
C ILE A 301 1.99 11.87 -1.22
N CYS A 302 2.90 10.89 -1.31
CA CYS A 302 3.27 10.28 -2.58
C CYS A 302 2.10 9.56 -3.24
N CYS A 303 1.23 8.88 -2.48
CA CYS A 303 0.00 8.27 -3.00
C CYS A 303 -0.91 9.33 -3.63
N TRP A 304 -1.22 10.42 -2.93
CA TRP A 304 -2.03 11.51 -3.51
C TRP A 304 -1.40 12.04 -4.80
N THR A 305 -0.11 12.37 -4.79
CA THR A 305 0.59 12.86 -5.99
C THR A 305 0.51 11.85 -7.14
N SER A 306 0.73 10.57 -6.86
CA SER A 306 0.77 9.51 -7.87
C SER A 306 -0.60 9.21 -8.46
N PHE A 307 -1.65 9.18 -7.65
CA PHE A 307 -3.03 8.99 -8.11
C PHE A 307 -3.52 10.19 -8.91
N THR A 308 -3.21 11.42 -8.49
CA THR A 308 -3.50 12.61 -9.28
C THR A 308 -2.75 12.58 -10.63
N ALA A 309 -1.46 12.25 -10.63
CA ALA A 309 -0.69 12.09 -11.86
C ALA A 309 -1.29 11.01 -12.77
N TRP A 310 -1.76 9.89 -12.22
CA TRP A 310 -2.46 8.85 -12.97
C TRP A 310 -3.76 9.34 -13.60
N HIS A 311 -4.55 10.16 -12.92
CA HIS A 311 -5.77 10.71 -13.54
C HIS A 311 -5.51 11.73 -14.65
N ILE A 312 -4.35 12.39 -14.63
CA ILE A 312 -3.97 13.39 -15.64
C ILE A 312 -3.27 12.73 -16.84
N LEU A 313 -2.35 11.79 -16.56
CA LEU A 313 -1.44 11.22 -17.56
C LEU A 313 -1.82 9.82 -18.02
N GLY A 314 -2.70 9.12 -17.27
CA GLY A 314 -3.06 7.69 -17.38
C GLY A 314 -4.04 7.35 -18.49
#